data_AF-A0ABD2PYT8-F1
#
_entry.id   AF-A0ABD2PYT8-F1
#
_cell.length_a   1.000
_cell.length_b   1.000
_cell.length_c   1.000
_cell.angle_alpha   90.00
_cell.angle_beta   90.00
_cell.angle_gamma   90.00
#
_symmetry.space_group_name_H-M   'P 1'
#
loop_
_entity.id
_entity.type
_entity.pdbx_description
1 polymer ?
#
loop_
_entity_poly.entity_id
_entity_poly.type
_entity_poly.pdbx_seq_one_letter_code
_entity_poly.pdbx_strand_id
1 'polypeptide(L)'
;MQLVSLLLILCVNFPKIHTINPVILIPGYGGTQAYLDIKSLSIFHHLWVNYADFIVPSYFNEHFRADENEDFFVKLKTLIEETYANNNNTRCFIIAHSMGNLYTMDFFNRMTEDWKRTFIRGYAAISPPFAGTVKTFATLAKGENFQVFFVSPLIFRETIRSFPSTHYMLPSRQYWNSSEILVKVIKGGNETNYHAHNLEQFYTDADIADGESIIQSIQSSSGVHPEKQIIHCKS
;
A
#
# COMPACT_ATOMS: atom_id res chain seq x y z
N MET A 1 24.95 -22.20 6.24
CA MET A 1 25.02 -20.74 6.47
C MET A 1 23.79 -20.38 7.29
N GLN A 2 23.93 -20.16 8.59
CA GLN A 2 22.81 -19.81 9.48
C GLN A 2 22.43 -18.35 9.23
N LEU A 3 21.23 -18.12 8.72
CA LEU A 3 20.65 -16.78 8.53
C LEU A 3 20.29 -16.21 9.90
N VAL A 4 20.82 -15.02 10.19
CA VAL A 4 20.52 -14.26 11.39
C VAL A 4 19.24 -13.46 11.13
N SER A 5 18.16 -13.77 11.84
CA SER A 5 16.91 -13.00 11.79
C SER A 5 16.98 -11.84 12.79
N LEU A 6 16.85 -10.60 12.30
CA LEU A 6 16.75 -9.42 13.17
C LEU A 6 15.26 -9.07 13.40
N LEU A 7 14.89 -8.82 14.66
CA LEU A 7 13.53 -8.55 15.09
C LEU A 7 13.27 -7.04 15.15
N LEU A 8 12.32 -6.52 14.37
CA LEU A 8 11.80 -5.16 14.51
C LEU A 8 10.57 -5.20 15.43
N ILE A 9 10.66 -4.60 16.63
CA ILE A 9 9.54 -4.53 17.59
C ILE A 9 8.90 -3.14 17.50
N LEU A 10 7.64 -3.07 17.05
CA LEU A 10 6.85 -1.84 17.09
C LEU A 10 6.04 -1.83 18.40
N CYS A 11 6.48 -1.07 19.40
CA CYS A 11 5.81 -0.95 20.69
C CYS A 11 4.77 0.18 20.65
N VAL A 12 3.48 -0.15 20.60
CA VAL A 12 2.39 0.84 20.77
C VAL A 12 1.71 0.58 22.11
N ASN A 13 1.84 1.54 23.04
CA ASN A 13 1.31 1.42 24.39
C ASN A 13 -0.13 1.98 24.41
N PHE A 14 -1.14 1.12 24.52
CA PHE A 14 -2.54 1.56 24.67
C PHE A 14 -2.98 1.47 26.14
N PRO A 15 -3.48 2.55 26.76
CA PRO A 15 -4.05 2.48 28.10
C PRO A 15 -5.30 1.60 28.12
N LYS A 16 -5.62 0.99 29.27
CA LYS A 16 -6.82 0.17 29.47
C LYS A 16 -8.08 1.00 29.20
N ILE A 17 -8.75 0.73 28.09
CA ILE A 17 -10.01 1.37 27.70
C ILE A 17 -11.14 0.35 27.82
N HIS A 18 -12.23 0.74 28.47
CA HIS A 18 -13.45 -0.05 28.55
C HIS A 18 -14.19 0.06 27.21
N THR A 19 -14.33 -1.09 26.53
CA THR A 19 -14.88 -1.30 25.17
C THR A 19 -13.99 -0.78 24.03
N ILE A 20 -13.08 -1.62 23.56
CA ILE A 20 -12.28 -1.38 22.35
C ILE A 20 -13.02 -2.08 21.19
N ASN A 21 -13.41 -1.32 20.16
CA ASN A 21 -13.84 -1.92 18.89
C ASN A 21 -12.71 -2.82 18.37
N PRO A 22 -12.99 -4.03 17.86
CA PRO A 22 -11.93 -4.87 17.33
C PRO A 22 -11.18 -4.13 16.21
N VAL A 23 -9.85 -4.17 16.26
CA VAL A 23 -8.98 -3.41 15.36
C VAL A 23 -8.46 -4.33 14.27
N ILE A 24 -8.58 -3.91 13.01
CA ILE A 24 -8.00 -4.60 11.86
C ILE A 24 -6.91 -3.70 11.28
N LEU A 25 -5.69 -4.25 11.17
CA LEU A 25 -4.54 -3.55 10.62
C LEU A 25 -4.32 -3.94 9.16
N ILE A 26 -4.15 -2.93 8.30
CA ILE A 26 -3.84 -3.11 6.88
C ILE A 26 -2.50 -2.39 6.60
N PRO A 27 -1.35 -3.09 6.62
CA PRO A 27 -0.06 -2.45 6.43
C PRO A 27 0.23 -2.12 4.97
N GLY A 28 1.31 -1.37 4.75
CA GLY A 28 1.76 -0.95 3.43
C GLY A 28 3.08 -1.56 3.05
N TYR A 29 3.02 -2.68 2.32
CA TYR A 29 3.90 -3.18 1.26
C TYR A 29 3.32 -4.56 0.88
N GLY A 30 2.69 -4.66 -0.29
CA GLY A 30 2.07 -5.88 -0.83
C GLY A 30 1.24 -6.68 0.17
N GLY A 31 0.24 -6.06 0.81
CA GLY A 31 -0.86 -6.77 1.49
C GLY A 31 -0.54 -7.69 2.67
N THR A 32 0.67 -7.66 3.25
CA THR A 32 1.02 -8.45 4.45
C THR A 32 -0.08 -8.39 5.52
N GLN A 33 -0.87 -9.45 5.69
CA GLN A 33 -1.97 -9.45 6.64
C GLN A 33 -1.41 -9.47 8.08
N ALA A 34 -1.44 -8.33 8.76
CA ALA A 34 -1.16 -8.26 10.20
C ALA A 34 -2.45 -8.57 10.97
N TYR A 35 -2.58 -9.82 11.42
CA TYR A 35 -3.68 -10.26 12.27
C TYR A 35 -3.45 -9.87 13.74
N LEU A 36 -4.49 -9.34 14.40
CA LEU A 36 -4.55 -9.11 15.84
C LEU A 36 -5.80 -9.79 16.40
N ASP A 37 -5.66 -10.97 17.03
CA ASP A 37 -6.71 -11.53 17.89
C ASP A 37 -6.56 -10.95 19.30
N ILE A 38 -7.44 -10.03 19.69
CA ILE A 38 -7.47 -9.51 21.06
C ILE A 38 -8.23 -10.49 21.98
N LYS A 39 -7.95 -11.79 21.88
CA LYS A 39 -8.43 -12.80 22.84
C LYS A 39 -7.44 -13.10 23.95
N SER A 40 -6.18 -12.72 23.80
CA SER A 40 -5.20 -12.75 24.88
C SER A 40 -4.53 -11.39 25.04
N LEU A 41 -4.36 -10.96 26.30
CA LEU A 41 -3.64 -9.76 26.73
C LEU A 41 -2.11 -9.86 26.47
N SER A 42 -1.71 -10.32 25.29
CA SER A 42 -0.34 -10.17 24.80
C SER A 42 -0.19 -8.82 24.11
N ILE A 43 0.62 -7.96 24.71
CA ILE A 43 0.88 -6.57 24.31
C ILE A 43 1.82 -6.52 23.06
N PHE A 44 2.22 -7.68 22.54
CA PHE A 44 3.19 -7.80 21.45
C PHE A 44 2.71 -8.83 20.41
N HIS A 45 2.66 -8.41 19.15
CA HIS A 45 2.49 -9.29 18.00
C HIS A 45 3.69 -9.12 17.07
N HIS A 46 4.28 -10.24 16.66
CA HIS A 46 5.49 -10.25 15.83
C HIS A 46 5.10 -10.26 14.35
N LEU A 47 5.38 -9.17 13.63
CA LEU A 47 5.40 -9.19 12.17
C LEU A 47 6.73 -9.83 11.76
N TRP A 48 6.71 -11.12 11.39
CA TRP A 48 7.90 -11.77 10.84
C TRP A 48 8.06 -11.34 9.38
N VAL A 49 9.07 -10.52 9.15
CA VAL A 49 9.51 -10.18 7.79
C VAL A 49 10.78 -10.98 7.53
N ASN A 50 10.72 -11.93 6.59
CA ASN A 50 11.89 -12.71 6.25
C ASN A 50 12.81 -11.85 5.39
N TYR A 51 14.04 -11.59 5.85
CA TYR A 51 15.03 -10.83 5.06
C TYR A 51 15.31 -11.49 3.70
N ALA A 52 15.09 -12.80 3.55
CA ALA A 52 15.16 -13.47 2.25
C ALA A 52 14.20 -12.86 1.23
N ASP A 53 13.03 -12.38 1.66
CA ASP A 53 12.07 -11.69 0.79
C ASP A 53 12.65 -10.38 0.25
N PHE A 54 13.57 -9.74 0.98
CA PHE A 54 14.23 -8.49 0.61
C PHE A 54 15.63 -8.68 0.02
N ILE A 55 16.03 -9.93 -0.23
CA ILE A 55 17.32 -10.27 -0.85
C ILE A 55 17.11 -11.04 -2.17
N VAL A 56 16.05 -11.85 -2.26
CA VAL A 56 15.80 -12.75 -3.39
C VAL A 56 14.58 -12.27 -4.18
N PRO A 57 14.74 -11.82 -5.45
CA PRO A 57 13.64 -11.30 -6.26
C PRO A 57 12.44 -12.24 -6.43
N SER A 58 12.67 -13.56 -6.51
CA SER A 58 11.57 -14.52 -6.63
C SER A 58 10.70 -14.56 -5.38
N TYR A 59 11.29 -14.54 -4.20
CA TYR A 59 10.56 -14.49 -2.93
C TYR A 59 9.87 -13.15 -2.74
N PHE A 60 10.53 -12.05 -3.10
CA PHE A 60 9.90 -10.72 -3.14
C PHE A 60 8.64 -10.74 -4.02
N ASN A 61 8.76 -11.25 -5.25
CA ASN A 61 7.65 -11.32 -6.18
C ASN A 61 6.51 -12.21 -5.65
N GLU A 62 6.83 -13.40 -5.16
CA GLU A 62 5.83 -14.35 -4.66
C GLU A 62 5.01 -13.76 -3.50
N HIS A 63 5.66 -13.14 -2.52
CA HIS A 63 4.98 -12.61 -1.35
C HIS A 63 4.23 -11.30 -1.65
N PHE A 64 4.85 -10.35 -2.34
CA PHE A 64 4.27 -9.01 -2.49
C PHE A 64 3.33 -8.87 -3.69
N ARG A 65 3.52 -9.66 -4.76
CA ARG A 65 2.66 -9.60 -5.95
C ARG A 65 1.38 -10.42 -5.79
N ALA A 66 1.45 -11.57 -5.10
CA ALA A 66 0.29 -12.43 -4.89
C ALA A 66 -0.81 -11.75 -4.05
N ASP A 67 -0.40 -10.82 -3.18
CA ASP A 67 -1.28 -10.04 -2.33
C ASP A 67 -1.95 -8.84 -3.07
N GLU A 68 -1.66 -8.63 -4.36
CA GLU A 68 -2.37 -7.65 -5.22
C GLU A 68 -3.61 -8.23 -5.93
N ASN A 69 -4.00 -9.46 -5.61
CA ASN A 69 -5.10 -10.18 -6.30
C ASN A 69 -6.49 -9.95 -5.67
N GLU A 70 -7.56 -10.16 -6.45
CA GLU A 70 -8.96 -10.06 -5.99
C GLU A 70 -9.29 -10.89 -4.74
N ASP A 71 -8.59 -12.01 -4.55
CA ASP A 71 -8.66 -12.85 -3.37
C ASP A 71 -8.39 -12.09 -2.07
N PHE A 72 -7.55 -11.05 -2.11
CA PHE A 72 -7.27 -10.20 -0.94
C PHE A 72 -8.54 -9.51 -0.44
N PHE A 73 -9.34 -8.92 -1.33
CA PHE A 73 -10.56 -8.21 -0.94
C PHE A 73 -11.64 -9.16 -0.41
N VAL A 74 -11.74 -10.36 -0.99
CA VAL A 74 -12.63 -11.41 -0.48
C VAL A 74 -12.20 -11.82 0.93
N LYS A 75 -10.91 -12.13 1.15
CA LYS A 75 -10.37 -12.50 2.46
C LYS A 75 -10.54 -11.38 3.49
N LEU A 76 -10.29 -10.12 3.11
CA LEU A 76 -10.47 -8.96 3.98
C LEU A 76 -11.93 -8.77 4.39
N LYS A 77 -12.87 -8.95 3.46
CA LYS A 77 -14.31 -8.91 3.76
C LYS A 77 -14.69 -10.00 4.76
N THR A 78 -14.31 -11.25 4.50
CA THR A 78 -14.58 -12.38 5.39
C THR A 78 -13.98 -12.14 6.77
N LEU A 79 -12.73 -11.67 6.85
CA LEU A 79 -12.08 -11.34 8.10
C LEU A 79 -12.87 -10.30 8.91
N ILE A 80 -13.34 -9.24 8.27
CA ILE A 80 -14.13 -8.19 8.93
C ILE A 80 -15.45 -8.75 9.46
N GLU A 81 -16.14 -9.58 8.68
CA GLU A 81 -17.42 -10.19 9.05
C GLU A 81 -17.26 -11.19 10.21
N GLU A 82 -16.23 -12.05 10.16
CA GLU A 82 -15.90 -12.98 11.23
C GLU A 82 -15.46 -12.26 12.51
N THR A 83 -14.64 -11.22 12.37
CA THR A 83 -14.20 -10.40 13.52
C THR A 83 -15.39 -9.72 14.19
N TYR A 84 -16.33 -9.20 13.41
CA TYR A 84 -17.57 -8.63 13.92
C TYR A 84 -18.39 -9.67 14.71
N ALA A 85 -18.64 -10.84 14.12
CA ALA A 85 -19.44 -11.91 14.75
C ALA A 85 -18.77 -12.42 16.04
N ASN A 86 -17.45 -12.62 16.01
CA ASN A 86 -16.66 -13.10 17.14
C ASN A 86 -16.55 -12.09 18.29
N ASN A 87 -16.84 -10.81 18.03
CA ASN A 87 -16.80 -9.73 19.02
C ASN A 87 -18.21 -9.23 19.37
N ASN A 88 -19.19 -10.13 19.50
CA ASN A 88 -20.56 -9.82 19.89
C ASN A 88 -21.23 -8.78 18.98
N ASN A 89 -21.03 -8.90 17.66
CA ASN A 89 -21.56 -7.96 16.68
C ASN A 89 -21.06 -6.52 16.91
N THR A 90 -19.82 -6.39 17.37
CA THR A 90 -19.17 -5.09 17.54
C THR A 90 -18.43 -4.70 16.27
N ARG A 91 -18.76 -3.52 15.73
CA ARG A 91 -18.14 -2.95 14.53
C ARG A 91 -16.61 -2.86 14.62
N CYS A 92 -15.92 -3.19 13.55
CA CYS A 92 -14.46 -3.16 13.46
C CYS A 92 -13.94 -1.73 13.20
N PHE A 93 -12.82 -1.38 13.82
CA PHE A 93 -12.07 -0.16 13.53
C PHE A 93 -10.88 -0.51 12.63
N ILE A 94 -10.79 0.13 11.46
CA ILE A 94 -9.73 -0.14 10.50
C ILE A 94 -8.57 0.83 10.73
N ILE A 95 -7.35 0.34 10.78
CA ILE A 95 -6.14 1.16 10.78
C ILE A 95 -5.30 0.74 9.59
N ALA A 96 -5.00 1.65 8.67
CA ALA A 96 -4.16 1.36 7.53
C ALA A 96 -2.89 2.20 7.53
N HIS A 97 -1.79 1.61 7.09
CA HIS A 97 -0.49 2.27 7.02
C HIS A 97 0.02 2.32 5.58
N SER A 98 0.59 3.46 5.17
CA SER A 98 1.24 3.63 3.86
C SER A 98 0.30 3.18 2.73
N MET A 99 0.76 2.33 1.82
CA MET A 99 -0.02 1.80 0.71
C MET A 99 -1.29 1.03 1.14
N GLY A 100 -1.35 0.48 2.35
CA GLY A 100 -2.55 -0.18 2.87
C GLY A 100 -3.78 0.74 2.88
N ASN A 101 -3.58 2.06 2.95
CA ASN A 101 -4.65 3.05 2.85
C ASN A 101 -5.31 3.05 1.47
N LEU A 102 -4.52 2.87 0.41
CA LEU A 102 -4.99 2.80 -0.96
C LEU A 102 -5.84 1.55 -1.19
N TYR A 103 -5.39 0.40 -0.68
CA TYR A 103 -6.17 -0.85 -0.68
C TYR A 103 -7.45 -0.72 0.14
N THR A 104 -7.39 -0.06 1.30
CA THR A 104 -8.58 0.18 2.14
C THR A 104 -9.61 1.02 1.40
N MET A 105 -9.17 2.04 0.66
CA MET A 105 -10.08 2.86 -0.16
C MET A 105 -10.68 2.07 -1.32
N ASP A 106 -9.89 1.29 -2.05
CA ASP A 106 -10.43 0.43 -3.11
C ASP A 106 -11.44 -0.57 -2.55
N PHE A 107 -11.11 -1.21 -1.42
CA PHE A 107 -12.01 -2.11 -0.72
C PHE A 107 -13.33 -1.43 -0.31
N PHE A 108 -13.28 -0.24 0.31
CA PHE A 108 -14.49 0.49 0.72
C PHE A 108 -15.34 0.97 -0.46
N ASN A 109 -14.74 1.21 -1.62
CA ASN A 109 -15.47 1.59 -2.83
C ASN A 109 -16.21 0.38 -3.45
N ARG A 110 -15.70 -0.84 -3.25
CA ARG A 110 -16.36 -2.08 -3.66
C ARG A 110 -17.50 -2.52 -2.73
N MET A 111 -17.55 -1.99 -1.50
CA MET A 111 -18.56 -2.34 -0.50
C MET A 111 -19.76 -1.37 -0.53
N THR A 112 -20.96 -1.90 -0.25
CA THR A 112 -22.16 -1.08 -0.11
C THR A 112 -22.12 -0.21 1.15
N GLU A 113 -22.86 0.90 1.16
CA GLU A 113 -22.98 1.76 2.34
C GLU A 113 -23.57 1.01 3.54
N ASP A 114 -24.55 0.13 3.32
CA ASP A 114 -25.16 -0.67 4.38
C ASP A 114 -24.16 -1.66 4.99
N TRP A 115 -23.31 -2.28 4.16
CA TRP A 115 -22.24 -3.13 4.64
C TRP A 115 -21.26 -2.33 5.51
N LYS A 116 -20.80 -1.16 5.04
CA LYS A 116 -19.89 -0.30 5.81
C LYS A 116 -20.52 0.15 7.13
N ARG A 117 -21.80 0.52 7.15
CA ARG A 117 -22.52 0.91 8.38
C ARG A 117 -22.65 -0.24 9.38
N THR A 118 -22.83 -1.47 8.87
CA THR A 118 -22.99 -2.68 9.69
C THR A 118 -21.68 -3.12 10.30
N PHE A 119 -20.59 -3.13 9.54
CA PHE A 119 -19.33 -3.76 9.97
C PHE A 119 -18.25 -2.78 10.40
N ILE A 120 -18.27 -1.53 9.93
CA ILE A 120 -17.17 -0.57 10.13
C ILE A 120 -17.57 0.51 11.15
N ARG A 121 -16.75 0.65 12.19
CA ARG A 121 -16.88 1.70 13.21
C ARG A 121 -16.23 3.00 12.78
N GLY A 122 -15.07 2.89 12.13
CA GLY A 122 -14.20 4.00 11.80
C GLY A 122 -12.92 3.51 11.12
N TYR A 123 -12.15 4.47 10.64
CA TYR A 123 -10.94 4.26 9.87
C TYR A 123 -9.88 5.29 10.27
N ALA A 124 -8.68 4.85 10.62
CA ALA A 124 -7.52 5.72 10.81
C ALA A 124 -6.47 5.45 9.73
N ALA A 125 -6.14 6.51 9.00
CA ALA A 125 -5.15 6.49 7.95
C ALA A 125 -3.80 6.97 8.47
N ILE A 126 -2.78 6.11 8.43
CA ILE A 126 -1.41 6.42 8.86
C ILE A 126 -0.52 6.55 7.62
N SER A 127 0.06 7.72 7.42
CA SER A 127 0.93 8.04 6.27
C SER A 127 0.35 7.66 4.90
N PRO A 128 -0.92 8.00 4.59
CA PRO A 128 -1.57 7.58 3.34
C PRO A 128 -1.01 8.32 2.11
N PRO A 129 -0.61 7.62 1.04
CA PRO A 129 -0.23 8.25 -0.22
C PRO A 129 -1.47 8.50 -1.10
N PHE A 130 -2.53 9.15 -0.58
CA PHE A 130 -3.79 9.35 -1.32
C PHE A 130 -3.61 10.10 -2.65
N ALA A 131 -2.67 11.05 -2.69
CA ALA A 131 -2.33 11.79 -3.90
C ALA A 131 -1.22 11.13 -4.73
N GLY A 132 -0.74 9.95 -4.33
CA GLY A 132 0.53 9.38 -4.80
C GLY A 132 1.74 9.99 -4.10
N THR A 133 2.94 9.51 -4.47
CA THR A 133 4.21 9.99 -3.89
C THR A 133 5.27 10.21 -4.96
N VAL A 134 5.99 11.33 -4.86
CA VAL A 134 7.10 11.68 -5.76
C VAL A 134 8.22 10.63 -5.69
N LYS A 135 8.37 9.93 -4.55
CA LYS A 135 9.36 8.86 -4.38
C LYS A 135 9.19 7.76 -5.44
N THR A 136 7.97 7.48 -5.89
CA THR A 136 7.65 6.43 -6.86
C THR A 136 8.42 6.61 -8.18
N PHE A 137 8.62 7.84 -8.64
CA PHE A 137 9.46 8.11 -9.83
C PHE A 137 10.89 7.56 -9.66
N ALA A 138 11.50 7.85 -8.50
CA ALA A 138 12.85 7.37 -8.21
C ALA A 138 12.86 5.84 -8.08
N THR A 139 11.87 5.26 -7.39
CA THR A 139 11.72 3.80 -7.28
C THR A 139 11.65 3.12 -8.65
N LEU A 140 10.84 3.65 -9.58
CA LEU A 140 10.70 3.10 -10.93
C LEU A 140 11.94 3.31 -11.80
N ALA A 141 12.63 4.45 -11.66
CA ALA A 141 13.80 4.77 -12.48
C ALA A 141 15.08 4.06 -12.02
N LYS A 142 15.43 4.17 -10.73
CA LYS A 142 16.70 3.65 -10.17
C LYS A 142 16.54 2.39 -9.31
N GLY A 143 15.31 1.94 -9.06
CA GLY A 143 15.04 0.84 -8.14
C GLY A 143 15.05 1.27 -6.67
N GLU A 144 14.83 0.30 -5.79
CA GLU A 144 14.75 0.48 -4.34
C GLU A 144 15.48 -0.69 -3.67
N ASN A 145 16.21 -0.40 -2.60
CA ASN A 145 16.93 -1.41 -1.81
C ASN A 145 16.37 -1.55 -0.39
N PHE A 146 15.24 -0.90 -0.10
CA PHE A 146 14.51 -1.02 1.17
C PHE A 146 15.38 -0.72 2.39
N GLN A 147 16.34 0.21 2.24
CA GLN A 147 17.33 0.58 3.25
C GLN A 147 18.34 -0.53 3.60
N VAL A 148 18.39 -1.61 2.81
CA VAL A 148 19.41 -2.64 2.90
C VAL A 148 20.63 -2.20 2.09
N PHE A 149 21.57 -1.55 2.77
CA PHE A 149 22.71 -0.85 2.15
C PHE A 149 23.61 -1.71 1.25
N PHE A 150 23.66 -3.04 1.46
CA PHE A 150 24.47 -3.96 0.67
C PHE A 150 23.70 -4.58 -0.52
N VAL A 151 22.41 -4.30 -0.66
CA VAL A 151 21.61 -4.74 -1.80
C VAL A 151 21.57 -3.63 -2.85
N SER A 152 21.91 -3.98 -4.09
CA SER A 152 21.79 -3.06 -5.21
C SER A 152 20.31 -2.75 -5.46
N PRO A 153 19.92 -1.47 -5.59
CA PRO A 153 18.52 -1.08 -5.85
C PRO A 153 18.01 -1.63 -7.19
N LEU A 154 18.91 -1.95 -8.12
CA LEU A 154 18.55 -2.50 -9.42
C LEU A 154 18.05 -3.94 -9.36
N ILE A 155 18.39 -4.70 -8.31
CA ILE A 155 18.03 -6.13 -8.18
C ILE A 155 16.50 -6.33 -8.21
N PHE A 156 15.75 -5.44 -7.57
CA PHE A 156 14.29 -5.51 -7.53
C PHE A 156 13.60 -4.65 -8.56
N ARG A 157 14.34 -3.87 -9.36
CA ARG A 157 13.74 -2.82 -10.18
C ARG A 157 12.71 -3.39 -11.16
N GLU A 158 13.03 -4.47 -11.86
CA GLU A 158 12.10 -5.08 -12.80
C GLU A 158 10.88 -5.71 -12.09
N THR A 159 11.09 -6.31 -10.91
CA THR A 159 9.99 -6.84 -10.10
C THR A 159 9.06 -5.71 -9.63
N ILE A 160 9.62 -4.62 -9.09
CA ILE A 160 8.86 -3.46 -8.63
C ILE A 160 8.12 -2.77 -9.79
N ARG A 161 8.74 -2.69 -10.97
CA ARG A 161 8.13 -2.21 -12.23
C ARG A 161 7.02 -3.12 -12.73
N SER A 162 6.99 -4.39 -12.33
CA SER A 162 5.89 -5.27 -12.70
C SER A 162 4.64 -5.06 -11.86
N PHE A 163 4.74 -4.42 -10.68
CA PHE A 163 3.65 -4.32 -9.70
C PHE A 163 2.68 -3.19 -10.06
N PRO A 164 1.39 -3.50 -10.30
CA PRO A 164 0.34 -2.49 -10.39
C PRO A 164 0.35 -1.49 -9.24
N SER A 165 0.55 -1.96 -8.01
CA SER A 165 0.54 -1.09 -6.82
C SER A 165 1.61 0.01 -6.85
N THR A 166 2.81 -0.27 -7.39
CA THR A 166 3.86 0.73 -7.59
C THR A 166 3.37 1.85 -8.51
N HIS A 167 2.70 1.50 -9.60
CA HIS A 167 2.20 2.46 -10.59
C HIS A 167 1.03 3.27 -10.03
N TYR A 168 0.20 2.63 -9.19
CA TYR A 168 -0.90 3.29 -8.49
C TYR A 168 -0.42 4.38 -7.51
N MET A 169 0.80 4.26 -6.99
CA MET A 169 1.42 5.26 -6.12
C MET A 169 2.09 6.43 -6.85
N LEU A 170 2.02 6.51 -8.18
CA LEU A 170 2.49 7.70 -8.89
C LEU A 170 1.61 8.91 -8.58
N PRO A 171 2.18 10.13 -8.57
CA PRO A 171 1.42 11.36 -8.38
C PRO A 171 0.21 11.47 -9.32
N SER A 172 -0.97 11.66 -8.73
CA SER A 172 -2.24 11.74 -9.46
C SER A 172 -2.45 13.12 -10.08
N ARG A 173 -2.92 13.14 -11.34
CA ARG A 173 -3.30 14.36 -12.07
C ARG A 173 -4.37 15.21 -11.35
N GLN A 174 -5.18 14.58 -10.50
CA GLN A 174 -6.24 15.26 -9.77
C GLN A 174 -5.71 16.17 -8.65
N TYR A 175 -4.62 15.77 -7.99
CA TYR A 175 -4.14 16.42 -6.78
C TYR A 175 -2.89 17.27 -7.02
N TRP A 176 -2.11 16.95 -8.03
CA TRP A 176 -0.87 17.64 -8.36
C TRP A 176 -1.08 18.59 -9.53
N ASN A 177 -0.54 19.81 -9.45
CA ASN A 177 -0.73 20.81 -10.52
C ASN A 177 0.00 20.38 -11.81
N SER A 178 -0.60 20.65 -12.97
CA SER A 178 -0.01 20.34 -14.28
C SER A 178 1.34 21.01 -14.54
N SER A 179 1.61 22.14 -13.90
CA SER A 179 2.87 22.89 -14.00
C SER A 179 3.90 22.56 -12.91
N GLU A 180 3.53 21.78 -11.89
CA GLU A 180 4.40 21.51 -10.74
C GLU A 180 5.45 20.45 -11.08
N ILE A 181 6.73 20.85 -11.12
CA ILE A 181 7.85 19.95 -11.40
C ILE A 181 8.05 19.02 -10.19
N LEU A 182 7.82 17.73 -10.37
CA LEU A 182 7.97 16.72 -9.32
C LEU A 182 9.35 16.07 -9.33
N VAL A 183 9.88 15.82 -10.53
CA VAL A 183 11.22 15.26 -10.70
C VAL A 183 11.95 16.01 -11.79
N LYS A 184 13.20 16.38 -11.49
CA LYS A 184 14.13 16.96 -12.45
C LYS A 184 15.26 15.97 -12.69
N VAL A 185 15.48 15.60 -13.94
CA VAL A 185 16.58 14.71 -14.35
C VAL A 185 17.54 15.50 -15.23
N ILE A 186 18.82 15.48 -14.86
CA ILE A 186 19.89 16.10 -15.64
C ILE A 186 20.77 14.99 -16.21
N LYS A 187 20.80 14.85 -17.54
CA LYS A 187 21.60 13.84 -18.25
C LYS A 187 22.40 14.51 -19.37
N GLY A 188 23.72 14.46 -19.27
CA GLY A 188 24.62 15.00 -20.31
C GLY A 188 24.45 16.51 -20.55
N GLY A 189 24.02 17.28 -19.54
CA GLY A 189 23.76 18.72 -19.67
C GLY A 189 22.34 19.09 -20.07
N ASN A 190 21.50 18.13 -20.44
CA ASN A 190 20.09 18.35 -20.73
C ASN A 190 19.23 18.13 -19.47
N GLU A 191 18.30 19.05 -19.22
CA GLU A 191 17.32 18.97 -18.15
C GLU A 191 15.98 18.48 -18.69
N THR A 192 15.45 17.40 -18.11
CA THR A 192 14.09 16.92 -18.34
C THR A 192 13.29 17.04 -17.05
N ASN A 193 12.09 17.63 -17.15
CA ASN A 193 11.18 17.84 -16.02
C ASN A 193 9.96 16.92 -16.13
N TYR A 194 9.69 16.18 -15.06
CA TYR A 194 8.54 15.29 -14.94
C TYR A 194 7.56 15.81 -13.90
N HIS A 195 6.29 15.59 -14.20
CA HIS A 195 5.10 16.09 -13.53
C HIS A 195 4.06 14.95 -13.47
N ALA A 196 2.98 15.11 -12.70
CA ALA A 196 1.88 14.14 -12.69
C ALA A 196 1.17 14.00 -14.06
N HIS A 197 1.34 14.98 -14.94
CA HIS A 197 0.61 15.09 -16.21
C HIS A 197 1.39 14.61 -17.44
N ASN A 198 2.66 14.22 -17.29
CA ASN A 198 3.49 13.69 -18.38
C ASN A 198 4.13 12.34 -18.02
N LEU A 199 3.38 11.48 -17.33
CA LEU A 199 3.86 10.15 -16.91
C LEU A 199 4.22 9.25 -18.11
N GLU A 200 3.57 9.44 -19.26
CA GLU A 200 3.87 8.77 -20.53
C GLU A 200 5.31 9.04 -20.99
N GLN A 201 5.73 10.31 -20.93
CA GLN A 201 7.11 10.70 -21.21
C GLN A 201 8.07 10.07 -20.22
N PHE A 202 7.70 10.05 -18.93
CA PHE A 202 8.51 9.40 -17.90
C PHE A 202 8.70 7.90 -18.15
N TYR A 203 7.64 7.16 -18.49
CA TYR A 203 7.74 5.73 -18.78
C TYR A 203 8.63 5.46 -20.00
N THR A 204 8.48 6.28 -21.03
CA THR A 204 9.31 6.20 -22.24
C THR A 204 10.79 6.44 -21.90
N ASP A 205 11.10 7.52 -21.20
CA ASP A 205 12.48 7.90 -20.86
C ASP A 205 13.13 6.95 -19.83
N ALA A 206 12.32 6.31 -18.98
CA ALA A 206 12.76 5.34 -17.99
C ALA A 206 12.81 3.89 -18.51
N ASP A 207 12.42 3.65 -19.77
CA ASP A 207 12.36 2.32 -20.39
C ASP A 207 11.44 1.36 -19.60
N ILE A 208 10.17 1.75 -19.46
CA ILE A 208 9.12 1.00 -18.76
C ILE A 208 7.96 0.76 -19.75
N ALA A 209 8.10 -0.29 -20.58
CA ALA A 209 7.20 -0.54 -21.71
C ALA A 209 5.72 -0.71 -21.32
N ASP A 210 5.43 -1.34 -20.19
CA ASP A 210 4.07 -1.68 -19.76
C ASP A 210 3.44 -0.65 -18.79
N GLY A 211 4.12 0.47 -18.51
CA GLY A 211 3.70 1.40 -17.45
C GLY A 211 2.31 2.01 -17.68
N GLU A 212 1.98 2.35 -18.92
CA GLU A 212 0.69 2.93 -19.29
C GLU A 212 -0.44 1.91 -19.24
N SER A 213 -0.22 0.71 -19.77
CA SER A 213 -1.23 -0.36 -19.78
C SER A 213 -1.57 -0.81 -18.35
N ILE A 214 -0.58 -0.85 -17.46
CA ILE A 214 -0.77 -1.10 -16.03
C ILE A 214 -1.69 -0.05 -15.41
N ILE A 215 -1.43 1.25 -15.58
CA ILE A 215 -2.31 2.31 -15.02
C ILE A 215 -3.73 2.20 -15.57
N GLN A 216 -3.90 2.00 -16.87
CA GLN A 216 -5.21 1.88 -17.51
C GLN A 216 -5.98 0.67 -16.94
N SER A 217 -5.30 -0.46 -16.74
CA SER A 217 -5.91 -1.65 -16.14
C SER A 217 -6.42 -1.39 -14.72
N ILE A 218 -5.66 -0.67 -13.89
CA ILE A 218 -6.05 -0.32 -12.52
C ILE A 218 -7.28 0.59 -12.52
N GLN A 219 -7.32 1.59 -13.40
CA GLN A 219 -8.47 2.48 -13.55
C GLN A 219 -9.73 1.74 -14.00
N SER A 220 -9.58 0.73 -14.87
CA SER A 220 -10.70 -0.09 -15.35
C SER A 220 -11.22 -1.09 -14.31
N SER A 221 -10.33 -1.71 -13.50
CA SER A 221 -10.67 -2.78 -12.56
C SER A 221 -11.21 -2.29 -11.21
N SER A 222 -10.89 -1.06 -10.84
CA SER A 222 -11.43 -0.44 -9.62
C SER A 222 -12.85 0.12 -9.83
N GLY A 223 -13.29 0.35 -11.07
CA GLY A 223 -14.54 1.09 -11.33
C GLY A 223 -14.50 2.53 -10.75
N VAL A 224 -13.31 2.96 -10.31
CA VAL A 224 -13.04 4.22 -9.64
C VAL A 224 -12.35 5.13 -10.64
N HIS A 225 -13.09 6.14 -11.12
CA HIS A 225 -12.44 7.36 -11.57
C HIS A 225 -11.74 7.99 -10.36
N PRO A 226 -10.45 8.40 -10.48
CA PRO A 226 -9.73 9.11 -9.41
C PRO A 226 -10.58 10.22 -8.77
N GLU A 227 -11.39 10.86 -9.62
CA GLU A 227 -12.30 11.97 -9.38
C GLU A 227 -13.32 11.79 -8.23
N LYS A 228 -13.60 10.56 -7.75
CA LYS A 228 -14.65 10.30 -6.74
C LYS A 228 -14.16 10.01 -5.32
N GLN A 229 -12.86 10.15 -5.03
CA GLN A 229 -12.34 9.91 -3.68
C GLN A 229 -12.69 11.06 -2.71
N ILE A 230 -13.94 11.13 -2.24
CA ILE A 230 -14.33 12.03 -1.16
C ILE A 230 -13.93 11.40 0.17
N ILE A 231 -12.83 11.88 0.75
CA ILE A 231 -12.35 11.46 2.06
C ILE A 231 -13.11 12.26 3.11
N HIS A 232 -14.07 11.64 3.79
CA HIS A 232 -14.66 12.22 5.00
C HIS A 232 -13.78 11.90 6.22
N CYS A 233 -12.72 12.69 6.43
CA CYS A 233 -12.07 12.75 7.74
C CYS A 233 -12.94 13.61 8.67
N LYS A 234 -13.69 12.98 9.59
CA LYS A 234 -14.24 13.71 10.73
C LYS A 234 -13.11 13.92 11.73
N SER A 235 -12.76 15.19 11.97
CA SER A 235 -11.96 15.66 13.10
C SER A 235 -12.58 15.25 14.43
#